data_AF-A0A353GD39-F1
#
_entry.id   AF-A0A353GD39-F1
#
_cell.length_a   1.000
_cell.length_b   1.000
_cell.length_c   1.000
_cell.angle_alpha   90.00
_cell.angle_beta   90.00
_cell.angle_gamma   90.00
#
_symmetry.space_group_name_H-M   'P 1'
#
loop_
_entity.id
_entity.type
_entity.pdbx_description
1 polymer ?
#
loop_
_entity_poly.entity_id
_entity_poly.type
_entity_poly.pdbx_seq_one_letter_code
_entity_poly.pdbx_strand_id
1 'polypeptide(L)'
;MTAPTLYIATDNPQKAAIDLFLCDLDLVPAWAKIAHEVSDIAAIPTDAKVINQWYRPGSLFEQMWREERVRRHFNMDYAAHIARLQAWHTKRWADAVDAPAPEPSAVTQFPNLLTPQPAKPERRQPRWS
;
A
#
# COMPACT_ATOMS: atom_id res chain seq x y z
N MET A 1 18.07 -10.59 7.97
CA MET A 1 16.70 -10.39 7.45
C MET A 1 15.91 -11.66 7.73
N THR A 2 14.76 -11.56 8.40
CA THR A 2 13.93 -12.72 8.76
C THR A 2 13.24 -13.26 7.52
N ALA A 3 13.26 -14.58 7.31
CA ALA A 3 12.59 -15.19 6.16
C ALA A 3 11.07 -14.96 6.22
N PRO A 4 10.38 -14.76 5.07
CA PRO A 4 8.93 -14.61 5.06
C PRO A 4 8.24 -15.85 5.63
N THR A 5 7.24 -15.61 6.46
CA THR A 5 6.41 -16.65 7.10
C THR A 5 5.10 -16.93 6.37
N LEU A 6 4.72 -16.06 5.42
CA LEU A 6 3.57 -16.20 4.53
C LEU A 6 3.94 -15.66 3.15
N TYR A 7 3.59 -16.38 2.09
CA TYR A 7 3.71 -15.94 0.71
C TYR A 7 2.33 -15.68 0.12
N ILE A 8 2.20 -14.63 -0.67
CA ILE A 8 0.99 -14.28 -1.40
C ILE A 8 1.29 -14.40 -2.88
N ALA A 9 0.79 -15.44 -3.54
CA ALA A 9 0.91 -15.60 -4.98
C ALA A 9 -0.21 -14.82 -5.67
N THR A 10 0.12 -13.81 -6.48
CA THR A 10 -0.88 -12.95 -7.13
C THR A 10 -0.41 -12.39 -8.47
N ASP A 11 -1.36 -12.12 -9.36
CA ASP A 11 -1.11 -11.41 -10.62
C ASP A 11 -1.29 -9.89 -10.50
N ASN A 12 -1.70 -9.38 -9.34
CA ASN A 12 -1.80 -7.95 -9.04
C ASN A 12 -1.36 -7.66 -7.59
N PRO A 13 -0.09 -7.28 -7.38
CA PRO A 13 0.49 -7.03 -6.05
C PRO A 13 -0.26 -5.98 -5.24
N GLN A 14 -0.54 -4.83 -5.87
CA GLN A 14 -1.17 -3.71 -5.19
C GLN A 14 -2.59 -4.09 -4.74
N LYS A 15 -3.36 -4.77 -5.59
CA LYS A 15 -4.71 -5.17 -5.22
C LYS A 15 -4.70 -6.25 -4.13
N ALA A 16 -3.75 -7.18 -4.15
CA ALA A 16 -3.56 -8.15 -3.08
C ALA A 16 -3.19 -7.49 -1.75
N ALA A 17 -2.32 -6.48 -1.78
CA ALA A 17 -1.95 -5.71 -0.59
C ALA A 17 -3.20 -5.06 0.05
N ILE A 18 -4.03 -4.42 -0.78
CA ILE A 18 -5.26 -3.78 -0.33
C ILE A 18 -6.24 -4.83 0.21
N ASP A 19 -6.54 -5.89 -0.53
CA ASP A 19 -7.60 -6.83 -0.15
C ASP A 19 -7.23 -7.68 1.08
N LEU A 20 -5.94 -8.03 1.24
CA LEU A 20 -5.49 -8.94 2.30
C LEU A 20 -4.93 -8.23 3.52
N PHE A 21 -4.27 -7.07 3.33
CA PHE A 21 -3.59 -6.34 4.41
C PHE A 21 -4.19 -4.95 4.68
N LEU A 22 -5.17 -4.52 3.87
CA LEU A 22 -5.84 -3.22 4.03
C LEU A 22 -4.86 -2.04 4.04
N CYS A 23 -3.77 -2.15 3.27
CA CYS A 23 -2.73 -1.15 3.15
C CYS A 23 -2.09 -1.13 1.74
N ASP A 24 -1.28 -0.12 1.47
CA ASP A 24 -0.44 -0.06 0.27
C ASP A 24 0.65 -1.12 0.27
N LEU A 25 1.14 -1.48 -0.92
CA LEU A 25 2.15 -2.51 -1.12
C LEU A 25 3.42 -2.30 -0.27
N ASP A 26 3.87 -1.05 -0.14
CA ASP A 26 5.06 -0.70 0.65
C ASP A 26 4.86 -0.86 2.17
N LEU A 27 3.62 -0.99 2.62
CA LEU A 27 3.23 -1.15 4.02
C LEU A 27 2.91 -2.61 4.38
N VAL A 28 3.06 -3.54 3.44
CA VAL A 28 2.91 -4.98 3.69
C VAL A 28 3.94 -5.41 4.73
N PRO A 29 3.52 -6.14 5.78
CA PRO A 29 4.42 -6.46 6.87
C PRO A 29 5.54 -7.39 6.40
N ALA A 30 6.76 -7.17 6.90
CA ALA A 30 7.96 -7.92 6.49
C ALA A 30 7.90 -9.44 6.72
N TRP A 31 6.95 -9.93 7.52
CA TRP A 31 6.72 -11.36 7.70
C TRP A 31 5.93 -12.00 6.55
N ALA A 32 5.36 -11.20 5.65
CA ALA A 32 4.69 -11.62 4.43
C ALA A 32 5.51 -11.21 3.18
N LYS A 33 5.45 -12.01 2.13
CA LYS A 33 6.04 -11.68 0.82
C LYS A 33 4.99 -11.84 -0.27
N ILE A 34 4.78 -10.78 -1.06
CA ILE A 34 3.98 -10.86 -2.28
C ILE A 34 4.88 -11.36 -3.42
N ALA A 35 4.49 -12.46 -4.04
CA ALA A 35 5.12 -13.09 -5.19
C ALA A 35 4.25 -12.80 -6.42
N HIS A 36 4.82 -12.17 -7.44
CA HIS A 36 4.07 -11.74 -8.62
C HIS A 36 4.79 -11.95 -9.96
N GLU A 37 6.07 -12.32 -9.94
CA GLU A 37 6.80 -12.77 -11.11
C GLU A 37 6.99 -14.28 -11.11
N VAL A 38 7.08 -14.90 -12.29
CA VAL A 38 7.29 -16.35 -12.41
C VAL A 38 8.54 -16.81 -11.63
N SER A 39 9.58 -15.98 -11.57
CA SER A 39 10.78 -16.23 -10.76
C SER A 39 10.50 -16.28 -9.26
N ASP A 40 9.51 -15.52 -8.76
CA ASP A 40 9.14 -15.55 -7.36
C ASP A 40 8.53 -16.89 -6.97
N ILE A 41 7.75 -17.52 -7.85
CA ILE A 41 7.15 -18.84 -7.61
C ILE A 41 8.24 -19.88 -7.34
N ALA A 42 9.31 -19.87 -8.13
CA ALA A 42 10.46 -20.77 -7.94
C ALA A 42 11.17 -20.53 -6.61
N ALA A 43 11.17 -19.28 -6.12
CA ALA A 43 11.78 -18.90 -4.85
C ALA A 43 10.91 -19.21 -3.61
N ILE A 44 9.63 -19.59 -3.77
CA ILE A 44 8.78 -20.02 -2.66
C ILE A 44 9.27 -21.39 -2.19
N PRO A 45 9.67 -21.58 -0.92
CA PRO A 45 10.08 -22.89 -0.42
C PRO A 45 8.93 -23.92 -0.47
N THR A 46 9.26 -25.19 -0.63
CA THR A 46 8.30 -26.29 -0.40
C THR A 46 7.77 -26.22 1.03
N ASP A 47 6.51 -26.59 1.23
CA ASP A 47 5.77 -26.52 2.51
C ASP A 47 5.57 -25.10 3.05
N ALA A 48 5.98 -24.06 2.31
CA ALA A 48 5.70 -22.69 2.69
C ALA A 48 4.19 -22.44 2.76
N LYS A 49 3.83 -21.55 3.67
CA LYS A 49 2.48 -21.02 3.85
C LYS A 49 2.14 -20.10 2.69
N VAL A 50 1.10 -20.42 1.92
CA VAL A 50 0.73 -19.64 0.73
C VAL A 50 -0.76 -19.35 0.67
N ILE A 51 -1.09 -18.09 0.37
CA ILE A 51 -2.40 -17.67 -0.13
C ILE A 51 -2.23 -17.36 -1.62
N ASN A 52 -3.11 -17.88 -2.48
CA ASN A 52 -3.16 -17.43 -3.87
C ASN A 52 -4.39 -16.56 -4.12
N GLN A 53 -4.19 -15.41 -4.76
CA GLN A 53 -5.23 -14.42 -5.01
C GLN A 53 -5.10 -13.87 -6.42
N TRP A 54 -6.13 -14.10 -7.25
CA TRP A 54 -6.15 -13.73 -8.66
C TRP A 54 -7.14 -12.62 -8.93
N TYR A 55 -6.79 -11.72 -9.84
CA TYR A 55 -7.61 -10.58 -10.24
C TYR A 55 -7.87 -10.52 -11.73
N ARG A 56 -7.06 -11.21 -12.54
CA ARG A 56 -7.31 -11.41 -13.96
C ARG A 56 -7.50 -12.91 -14.25
N PRO A 57 -8.57 -13.30 -14.95
CA PRO A 57 -8.79 -14.70 -15.29
C PRO A 57 -7.70 -15.19 -16.24
N GLY A 58 -7.12 -16.36 -15.94
CA GLY A 58 -6.22 -17.05 -16.87
C GLY A 58 -4.86 -16.38 -17.04
N SER A 59 -4.42 -15.56 -16.07
CA SER A 59 -3.09 -14.95 -16.13
C SER A 59 -1.99 -16.01 -16.27
N LEU A 60 -0.90 -15.68 -16.99
CA LEU A 60 0.25 -16.58 -17.13
C LEU A 60 0.79 -17.00 -15.75
N PHE A 61 0.84 -16.05 -14.82
CA PHE A 61 1.31 -16.31 -13.46
C PHE A 61 0.39 -17.31 -12.72
N GLU A 62 -0.93 -17.21 -12.85
CA GLU A 62 -1.87 -18.20 -12.30
C GLU A 62 -1.62 -19.60 -12.88
N GLN A 63 -1.40 -19.69 -14.19
CA GLN A 63 -1.11 -20.95 -14.87
C GLN A 63 0.18 -21.59 -14.34
N MET A 64 1.26 -20.80 -14.25
CA MET A 64 2.53 -21.25 -13.68
C MET A 64 2.40 -21.67 -12.22
N TRP A 65 1.63 -20.95 -11.41
CA TRP A 65 1.35 -21.34 -10.04
C TRP A 65 0.57 -22.66 -9.95
N ARG A 66 -0.40 -22.89 -10.84
CA ARG A 66 -1.15 -24.15 -10.89
C ARG A 66 -0.24 -25.33 -11.22
N GLU A 67 0.63 -25.19 -12.22
CA GLU A 67 1.61 -26.22 -12.56
C GLU A 67 2.54 -26.51 -11.38
N GLU A 68 3.02 -25.46 -10.72
CA GLU A 68 3.99 -25.63 -9.65
C GLU A 68 3.40 -26.31 -8.42
N ARG A 69 2.14 -26.03 -8.09
CA ARG A 69 1.40 -26.74 -7.03
C ARG A 69 1.13 -28.21 -7.32
N VAL A 70 1.19 -28.64 -8.58
CA VAL A 70 1.12 -30.07 -8.93
C VAL A 70 2.48 -30.73 -8.69
N ARG A 71 3.58 -30.00 -8.94
CA ARG A 71 4.95 -30.51 -8.78
C ARG A 71 5.45 -30.51 -7.34
N ARG A 72 5.02 -29.52 -6.54
CA ARG A 72 5.49 -29.27 -5.17
C ARG A 72 4.33 -29.13 -4.20
N HIS A 73 4.60 -29.46 -2.95
CA HIS A 73 3.63 -29.28 -1.88
C HIS A 73 3.77 -27.90 -1.23
N PHE A 74 2.63 -27.26 -0.94
CA PHE A 74 2.55 -25.97 -0.26
C PHE A 74 1.48 -26.04 0.83
N ASN A 75 1.69 -25.33 1.93
CA ASN A 75 0.67 -25.22 2.97
C ASN A 75 -0.38 -24.18 2.55
N MET A 76 -1.54 -24.68 2.12
CA MET A 76 -2.69 -23.89 1.67
C MET A 76 -3.86 -23.93 2.66
N ASP A 77 -3.58 -24.04 3.97
CA ASP A 77 -4.60 -23.91 5.02
C ASP A 77 -5.15 -22.48 5.09
N TYR A 78 -6.01 -22.12 4.15
CA TYR A 78 -6.55 -20.76 4.02
C TYR A 78 -7.15 -20.25 5.32
N ALA A 79 -7.86 -21.10 6.07
CA ALA A 79 -8.46 -20.70 7.33
C ALA A 79 -7.39 -20.22 8.34
N ALA A 80 -6.31 -20.99 8.52
CA ALA A 80 -5.22 -20.59 9.42
C ALA A 80 -4.50 -19.32 8.95
N HIS A 81 -4.27 -19.17 7.64
CA HIS A 81 -3.59 -17.99 7.11
C HIS A 81 -4.46 -16.72 7.21
N ILE A 82 -5.76 -16.82 6.92
CA ILE A 82 -6.72 -15.72 7.10
C ILE A 82 -6.85 -15.35 8.58
N ALA A 83 -6.91 -16.32 9.50
CA ALA A 83 -6.94 -16.05 10.94
C ALA A 83 -5.70 -15.27 11.41
N ARG A 84 -4.52 -15.58 10.85
CA ARG A 84 -3.29 -14.81 11.11
C ARG A 84 -3.38 -13.37 10.59
N LEU A 85 -3.93 -13.16 9.39
CA LEU A 85 -4.15 -11.81 8.83
C LEU A 85 -5.09 -11.01 9.72
N GLN A 86 -6.21 -11.61 10.15
CA GLN A 86 -7.16 -10.99 11.07
C GLN A 86 -6.52 -10.62 12.40
N ALA A 87 -5.71 -11.49 13.00
CA ALA A 87 -4.99 -11.18 14.24
C ALA A 87 -4.02 -10.00 14.07
N TRP A 88 -3.35 -9.92 12.92
CA TRP A 88 -2.48 -8.79 12.60
C TRP A 88 -3.28 -7.49 12.40
N HIS A 89 -4.41 -7.53 11.70
CA HIS A 89 -5.33 -6.40 11.58
C HIS A 89 -5.75 -5.89 12.96
N THR A 90 -6.31 -6.76 13.81
CA THR A 90 -6.77 -6.38 15.15
C THR A 90 -5.67 -5.67 15.95
N LYS A 91 -4.44 -6.19 15.91
CA LYS A 91 -3.30 -5.55 16.56
C LYS A 91 -3.00 -4.16 15.98
N ARG A 92 -2.90 -4.06 14.64
CA ARG A 92 -2.58 -2.81 13.95
C ARG A 92 -3.61 -1.71 14.25
N TRP A 93 -4.90 -2.06 14.29
CA TRP A 93 -5.96 -1.11 14.62
C TRP A 93 -5.97 -0.71 16.09
N ALA A 94 -5.71 -1.64 17.01
CA ALA A 94 -5.55 -1.31 18.43
C ALA A 94 -4.41 -0.29 18.63
N ASP A 95 -3.24 -0.57 18.05
CA ASP A 95 -2.07 0.33 18.10
C ASP A 95 -2.37 1.72 17.50
N ALA A 96 -3.24 1.80 16.47
CA ALA A 96 -3.62 3.06 15.84
C ALA A 96 -4.62 3.89 16.68
N VAL A 97 -5.50 3.23 17.44
CA VAL A 97 -6.47 3.91 18.32
C VAL A 97 -5.79 4.42 19.59
N ASP A 98 -4.78 3.70 20.09
CA ASP A 98 -4.01 4.10 21.28
C ASP A 98 -2.91 5.14 20.97
N ALA A 99 -2.70 5.48 19.70
CA ALA A 99 -1.77 6.53 19.31
C ALA A 99 -2.31 7.90 19.75
N PRO A 100 -1.56 8.68 20.55
CA PRO A 100 -1.99 10.02 20.92
C PRO A 100 -2.24 10.84 19.66
N ALA A 101 -3.37 11.57 19.64
CA ALA A 101 -3.73 12.44 18.53
C ALA A 101 -2.52 13.31 18.17
N PRO A 102 -2.14 13.42 16.88
CA PRO A 102 -1.06 14.29 16.50
C PRO A 102 -1.41 15.70 17.00
N GLU A 103 -0.52 16.29 17.80
CA GLU A 103 -0.69 17.66 18.26
C GLU A 103 -0.99 18.53 17.03
N PRO A 104 -2.02 19.39 17.08
CA PRO A 104 -2.34 20.25 15.94
C PRO A 104 -1.11 21.09 15.63
N SER A 105 -0.39 20.70 14.59
CA SER A 105 0.78 21.42 14.10
C SER A 105 0.32 22.83 13.81
N ALA A 106 0.86 23.78 14.58
CA ALA A 106 0.56 25.19 14.44
C ALA A 106 0.66 25.56 12.96
N VAL A 107 -0.48 25.92 12.38
CA VAL A 107 -0.58 26.45 11.02
C VAL A 107 0.38 27.63 10.98
N THR A 108 1.53 27.45 10.33
CA THR A 108 2.44 28.55 10.04
C THR A 108 1.66 29.50 9.14
N GLN A 109 1.25 30.63 9.70
CA GLN A 109 0.63 31.72 8.96
C GLN A 109 1.58 32.11 7.84
N PHE A 110 1.21 31.82 6.60
CA PHE A 110 1.87 32.43 5.45
C PHE A 110 1.64 33.95 5.53
N PRO A 111 2.69 34.79 5.53
CA PRO A 111 2.51 36.23 5.52
C PRO A 111 1.85 36.63 4.20
N ASN A 112 0.63 37.16 4.31
CA ASN A 112 -0.18 37.66 3.22
C ASN A 112 0.45 38.96 2.68
N LEU A 113 1.47 38.84 1.84
CA LEU A 113 2.07 39.98 1.13
C LEU A 113 1.37 40.16 -0.22
N LEU A 114 0.23 40.84 -0.23
CA LEU A 114 -0.35 41.44 -1.44
C LEU A 114 -1.30 42.58 -1.04
N THR A 115 -0.75 43.76 -0.84
CA THR A 115 -1.51 45.02 -1.02
C THR A 115 -1.06 45.64 -2.33
N PRO A 116 -1.91 45.66 -3.39
CA PRO A 116 -1.73 46.61 -4.47
C PRO A 116 -2.35 47.94 -4.04
N GLN A 117 -1.49 48.92 -3.80
CA GLN A 117 -1.84 50.32 -3.59
C GLN A 117 -2.41 50.90 -4.90
N PRO A 118 -3.63 51.47 -4.92
CA PRO A 118 -4.11 52.15 -6.12
C PRO A 118 -3.36 53.49 -6.29
N ALA A 119 -2.55 53.56 -7.34
CA ALA A 119 -1.85 54.76 -7.76
C ALA A 119 -2.85 55.86 -8.17
N LYS A 120 -2.67 57.05 -7.59
CA LYS A 120 -3.41 58.27 -7.90
C LYS A 120 -2.95 58.80 -9.28
N PRO A 121 -3.80 58.89 -10.31
CA PRO A 121 -3.39 59.57 -11.53
C PRO A 121 -3.47 61.09 -11.32
N GLU A 122 -2.29 61.71 -11.29
CA GLU A 122 -2.08 63.16 -11.26
C GLU A 122 -2.47 63.77 -12.62
N ARG A 123 -3.66 64.39 -12.71
CA ARG A 123 -4.04 65.18 -13.89
C ARG A 123 -3.35 66.55 -13.81
N ARG A 124 -2.31 66.70 -14.64
CA ARG A 124 -1.69 67.98 -15.00
C ARG A 124 -2.73 68.94 -15.60
N GLN A 125 -2.89 70.12 -15.03
CA GLN A 125 -3.20 71.35 -15.79
C GLN A 125 -1.87 71.89 -16.39
N PRO A 126 -1.79 72.88 -17.31
CA PRO A 126 -2.77 73.86 -17.83
C PRO A 126 -2.73 73.88 -19.40
N ARG A 127 -3.17 74.86 -20.22
CA ARG A 127 -3.20 76.33 -20.19
C ARG A 127 -4.03 76.82 -21.39
N TRP A 128 -4.62 78.01 -21.28
CA TRP A 128 -5.57 78.63 -22.23
C TRP A 128 -4.90 79.10 -23.54
N SER A 129 -5.66 79.09 -24.64
CA SER A 129 -5.68 80.08 -25.72
C SER A 129 -7.05 80.08 -26.37
#